data_AF-A0A3B6FPC0-F1
#
_entry.id   AF-A0A3B6FPC0-F1
#
_cell.length_a   1.000
_cell.length_b   1.000
_cell.length_c   1.000
_cell.angle_alpha   90.00
_cell.angle_beta   90.00
_cell.angle_gamma   90.00
#
_symmetry.space_group_name_H-M   'P 1'
#
loop_
_entity.id
_entity.type
_entity.pdbx_description
1 polymer ?
#
loop_
_entity_poly.entity_id
_entity_poly.type
_entity_poly.pdbx_seq_one_letter_code
_entity_poly.pdbx_strand_id
1 'polypeptide(L)'
;MQMPSSALYGEADTGKRQTVWMSHGDEVVKLPQGFEVVARSVTHSPQGMETLRLFLFDVCGIKADWKMQDVLDEEIKTIQTMVGPDEHVVCALSGGVDSTVAATLVHKAIGDRLHCVFVDNGLLSTCVDASEQFLSKLKGVEDPEQKRKIIGREFIAVFDDFGHKLEQKIGKRPEFLVQGTLYPDVIESCPPPGSGRTHSHTIKAITMLVDFKRYEVRKLGSILNVPDSFLKRHPFPGPGLAVRVLGDVTRFGHSSSAFAVFLPVQTVGVQGDQRTHSNAVVLRAITSEDGMTADWYYFGHEFLVDVVNKICNNVRGINRVCQDITS
;
A
#
# COMPACT_ATOMS: atom_id res chain seq x y z
N MET A 1 38.48 31.44 -3.73
CA MET A 1 38.36 30.99 -5.13
C MET A 1 36.88 31.11 -5.48
N GLN A 2 36.54 31.92 -6.47
CA GLN A 2 35.15 32.19 -6.87
C GLN A 2 34.57 30.88 -7.44
N MET A 3 33.47 30.38 -6.87
CA MET A 3 32.86 29.15 -7.38
C MET A 3 32.30 29.42 -8.79
N PRO A 4 32.51 28.50 -9.76
CA PRO A 4 31.98 28.67 -11.11
C PRO A 4 30.46 28.75 -11.07
N SER A 5 29.86 29.66 -11.85
CA SER A 5 28.41 29.72 -12.02
C SER A 5 27.95 28.47 -12.78
N SER A 6 26.92 27.80 -12.27
CA SER A 6 26.34 26.62 -12.90
C SER A 6 24.92 26.93 -13.32
N ALA A 7 24.57 26.55 -14.55
CA ALA A 7 23.19 26.64 -15.04
C ALA A 7 22.20 25.86 -14.14
N LEU A 8 22.69 24.87 -13.40
CA LEU A 8 21.88 24.04 -12.50
C LEU A 8 21.40 24.78 -11.24
N TYR A 9 22.17 25.77 -10.76
CA TYR A 9 21.86 26.55 -9.55
C TYR A 9 21.50 28.01 -9.86
N GLY A 10 21.67 28.45 -11.11
CA GLY A 10 21.46 29.83 -11.54
C GLY A 10 22.54 30.79 -11.02
N GLU A 11 22.68 31.96 -11.66
CA GLU A 11 23.70 32.95 -11.28
C GLU A 11 23.47 33.51 -9.86
N ALA A 12 22.20 33.63 -9.46
CA ALA A 12 21.78 34.25 -8.20
C ALA A 12 22.20 33.47 -6.93
N ASP A 13 22.47 32.17 -7.03
CA ASP A 13 22.84 31.32 -5.89
C ASP A 13 24.31 30.89 -5.89
N THR A 14 25.11 31.43 -6.81
CA THR A 14 26.56 31.19 -6.86
C THR A 14 27.22 31.65 -5.56
N GLY A 15 27.80 30.71 -4.81
CA GLY A 15 28.48 30.96 -3.53
C GLY A 15 27.60 30.90 -2.28
N LYS A 16 26.30 30.59 -2.41
CA LYS A 16 25.41 30.38 -1.26
C LYS A 16 25.45 28.92 -0.79
N ARG A 17 25.13 28.70 0.50
CA ARG A 17 24.92 27.36 1.05
C ARG A 17 23.49 26.93 0.80
N GLN A 18 23.33 25.76 0.19
CA GLN A 18 22.07 25.06 0.07
C GLN A 18 22.15 23.79 0.91
N THR A 19 21.07 23.47 1.60
CA THR A 19 20.98 22.23 2.37
C THR A 19 20.66 21.14 1.29
N VAL A 20 21.43 20.02 1.21
CA VAL A 20 21.26 18.90 0.22
C VAL A 20 21.23 17.40 0.74
N TRP A 21 20.33 16.47 0.31
CA TRP A 21 19.97 15.16 0.92
C TRP A 21 20.75 14.12 0.18
N MET A 22 21.82 13.71 0.84
CA MET A 22 22.84 12.88 0.26
C MET A 22 22.53 11.43 0.63
N SER A 23 22.62 10.55 -0.37
CA SER A 23 22.55 9.09 -0.18
C SER A 23 23.70 8.44 -0.95
N HIS A 24 24.92 8.61 -0.45
CA HIS A 24 26.11 7.95 -0.98
C HIS A 24 27.08 7.60 0.15
N GLY A 25 27.78 6.46 0.02
CA GLY A 25 28.86 6.06 0.93
C GLY A 25 30.26 6.42 0.42
N ASP A 26 30.41 6.58 -0.90
CA ASP A 26 31.69 6.84 -1.58
C ASP A 26 31.78 8.30 -2.09
N GLU A 27 32.99 8.79 -2.35
CA GLU A 27 33.27 10.14 -2.86
C GLU A 27 34.01 10.11 -4.20
N VAL A 28 33.65 11.01 -5.12
CA VAL A 28 34.36 11.16 -6.40
C VAL A 28 35.67 11.91 -6.18
N VAL A 29 36.78 11.17 -6.13
CA VAL A 29 38.14 11.73 -5.91
C VAL A 29 38.72 12.42 -7.15
N LYS A 30 38.30 12.01 -8.36
CA LYS A 30 38.74 12.58 -9.63
C LYS A 30 37.56 12.71 -10.61
N LEU A 31 37.32 13.93 -11.09
CA LEU A 31 36.27 14.19 -12.07
C LEU A 31 36.67 13.70 -13.47
N PRO A 32 35.70 13.25 -14.29
CA PRO A 32 35.88 13.05 -15.72
C PRO A 32 36.30 14.33 -16.44
N GLN A 33 37.01 14.18 -17.57
CA GLN A 33 37.45 15.32 -18.38
C GLN A 33 36.23 16.12 -18.90
N GLY A 34 36.27 17.44 -18.74
CA GLY A 34 35.18 18.34 -19.16
C GLY A 34 34.13 18.62 -18.08
N PHE A 35 34.28 18.06 -16.88
CA PHE A 35 33.41 18.33 -15.72
C PHE A 35 34.13 19.17 -14.67
N GLU A 36 33.38 20.04 -13.99
CA GLU A 36 33.87 20.89 -12.91
C GLU A 36 33.05 20.69 -11.63
N VAL A 37 33.69 20.84 -10.47
CA VAL A 37 32.98 20.77 -9.18
C VAL A 37 32.18 22.05 -8.99
N VAL A 38 30.86 21.94 -9.07
CA VAL A 38 29.94 23.08 -8.92
C VAL A 38 29.34 23.18 -7.51
N ALA A 39 29.37 22.11 -6.71
CA ALA A 39 28.90 22.09 -5.32
C ALA A 39 29.63 21.00 -4.50
N ARG A 40 29.70 21.19 -3.17
CA ARG A 40 30.14 20.19 -2.19
C ARG A 40 29.16 20.15 -1.04
N SER A 41 28.84 18.96 -0.53
CA SER A 41 27.85 18.77 0.53
C SER A 41 28.47 18.24 1.81
N VAL A 42 27.80 18.51 2.94
CA VAL A 42 28.17 17.95 4.25
C VAL A 42 26.98 17.23 4.93
N THR A 43 25.70 17.47 4.54
CA THR A 43 24.47 16.67 4.86
C THR A 43 23.14 17.38 4.41
N HIS A 44 22.01 16.61 4.32
CA HIS A 44 20.52 16.84 4.10
C HIS A 44 19.90 17.98 3.20
N SER A 45 18.89 17.72 2.30
CA SER A 45 18.30 18.56 1.16
C SER A 45 16.91 19.10 1.41
N PRO A 46 16.77 20.42 1.55
CA PRO A 46 15.51 21.13 1.46
C PRO A 46 15.30 21.76 0.08
N GLN A 47 16.35 22.03 -0.71
CA GLN A 47 16.25 22.78 -1.98
C GLN A 47 16.31 21.90 -3.25
N GLY A 48 16.40 20.57 -3.11
CA GLY A 48 16.53 19.66 -4.25
C GLY A 48 15.39 19.75 -5.28
N MET A 49 14.17 20.09 -4.86
CA MET A 49 13.05 20.29 -5.77
C MET A 49 13.24 21.50 -6.69
N GLU A 50 13.86 22.57 -6.20
CA GLU A 50 14.15 23.76 -7.01
C GLU A 50 15.25 23.46 -8.03
N THR A 51 16.28 22.70 -7.63
CA THR A 51 17.32 22.24 -8.56
C THR A 51 16.76 21.37 -9.69
N LEU A 52 15.85 20.44 -9.37
CA LEU A 52 15.16 19.64 -10.39
C LEU A 52 14.28 20.50 -11.30
N ARG A 53 13.60 21.51 -10.73
CA ARG A 53 12.80 22.48 -11.50
C ARG A 53 13.68 23.23 -12.51
N LEU A 54 14.79 23.82 -12.07
CA LEU A 54 15.73 24.54 -12.93
C LEU A 54 16.29 23.64 -14.03
N PHE A 55 16.66 22.40 -13.69
CA PHE A 55 17.15 21.45 -14.69
C PHE A 55 16.09 21.13 -15.76
N LEU A 56 14.87 20.79 -15.35
CA LEU A 56 13.82 20.38 -16.28
C LEU A 56 13.35 21.54 -17.17
N PHE A 57 13.13 22.72 -16.60
CA PHE A 57 12.54 23.85 -17.33
C PHE A 57 13.59 24.76 -17.98
N ASP A 58 14.68 25.07 -17.30
CA ASP A 58 15.64 26.08 -17.76
C ASP A 58 16.80 25.45 -18.54
N VAL A 59 17.23 24.23 -18.18
CA VAL A 59 18.31 23.52 -18.90
C VAL A 59 17.75 22.64 -20.03
N CYS A 60 16.76 21.80 -19.75
CA CYS A 60 16.17 20.90 -20.75
C CYS A 60 15.08 21.56 -21.62
N GLY A 61 14.55 22.72 -21.22
CA GLY A 61 13.52 23.43 -21.98
C GLY A 61 12.17 22.70 -22.06
N ILE A 62 11.89 21.78 -21.13
CA ILE A 62 10.63 21.02 -21.08
C ILE A 62 9.50 21.97 -20.68
N LYS A 63 8.26 21.74 -21.14
CA LYS A 63 7.08 22.51 -20.71
C LYS A 63 6.32 21.76 -19.63
N ALA A 64 5.76 22.49 -18.67
CA ALA A 64 4.94 21.92 -17.59
C ALA A 64 3.47 21.70 -18.05
N ASP A 65 3.27 20.99 -19.16
CA ASP A 65 1.94 20.75 -19.73
C ASP A 65 1.29 19.45 -19.22
N TRP A 66 2.05 18.60 -18.52
CA TRP A 66 1.55 17.34 -17.97
C TRP A 66 0.52 17.53 -16.85
N LYS A 67 -0.72 17.10 -17.09
CA LYS A 67 -1.80 17.08 -16.09
C LYS A 67 -2.28 15.65 -15.85
N MET A 68 -2.65 15.37 -14.60
CA MET A 68 -3.23 14.08 -14.20
C MET A 68 -4.52 13.72 -14.97
N GLN A 69 -5.24 14.71 -15.47
CA GLN A 69 -6.46 14.48 -16.28
C GLN A 69 -6.12 13.89 -17.64
N ASP A 70 -5.04 14.35 -18.28
CA ASP A 70 -4.64 13.87 -19.60
C ASP A 70 -4.18 12.41 -19.51
N VAL A 71 -3.45 12.07 -18.44
CA VAL A 71 -3.05 10.71 -18.11
C VAL A 71 -4.26 9.80 -17.90
N LEU A 72 -5.27 10.28 -17.17
CA LEU A 72 -6.50 9.53 -16.96
C LEU A 72 -7.20 9.20 -18.28
N ASP A 73 -7.26 10.16 -19.20
CA ASP A 73 -7.92 10.00 -20.48
C ASP A 73 -7.12 9.08 -21.43
N GLU A 74 -5.78 9.11 -21.36
CA GLU A 74 -4.91 8.16 -22.05
C GLU A 74 -5.09 6.73 -21.54
N GLU A 75 -5.10 6.53 -20.22
CA GLU A 75 -5.32 5.22 -19.61
C GLU A 75 -6.68 4.62 -19.98
N ILE A 76 -7.74 5.44 -19.99
CA ILE A 76 -9.07 5.00 -20.44
C ILE A 76 -9.04 4.50 -21.89
N LYS A 77 -8.36 5.23 -22.79
CA LYS A 77 -8.21 4.81 -24.20
C LYS A 77 -7.41 3.52 -24.32
N THR A 78 -6.34 3.36 -23.54
CA THR A 78 -5.54 2.14 -23.50
C THR A 78 -6.40 0.95 -23.06
N ILE A 79 -7.21 1.10 -22.01
CA ILE A 79 -8.13 0.05 -21.53
C ILE A 79 -9.16 -0.29 -22.61
N GLN A 80 -9.77 0.70 -23.25
CA GLN A 80 -10.76 0.48 -24.31
C GLN A 80 -10.16 -0.18 -25.57
N THR A 81 -8.88 0.06 -25.83
CA THR A 81 -8.16 -0.58 -26.96
C THR A 81 -7.75 -2.01 -26.62
N MET A 82 -7.37 -2.25 -25.36
CA MET A 82 -6.94 -3.56 -24.88
C MET A 82 -8.10 -4.53 -24.67
N VAL A 83 -9.22 -4.03 -24.14
CA VAL A 83 -10.44 -4.81 -23.86
C VAL A 83 -11.41 -4.60 -25.03
N GLY A 84 -11.61 -5.64 -25.84
CA GLY A 84 -12.53 -5.63 -26.96
C GLY A 84 -13.96 -5.25 -26.57
N PRO A 85 -14.84 -4.91 -27.53
CA PRO A 85 -16.17 -4.35 -27.25
C PRO A 85 -17.10 -5.29 -26.48
N ASP A 86 -16.94 -6.62 -26.64
CA ASP A 86 -17.78 -7.64 -26.01
C ASP A 86 -17.04 -8.41 -24.90
N GLU A 87 -15.87 -7.93 -24.48
CA GLU A 87 -15.06 -8.60 -23.47
C GLU A 87 -15.45 -8.13 -22.07
N HIS A 88 -15.48 -9.09 -21.15
CA HIS A 88 -15.77 -8.88 -19.75
C HIS A 88 -14.49 -8.95 -18.94
N VAL A 89 -14.45 -8.14 -17.89
CA VAL A 89 -13.27 -7.97 -17.04
C VAL A 89 -13.67 -8.26 -15.61
N VAL A 90 -12.82 -8.97 -14.87
CA VAL A 90 -13.03 -9.21 -13.43
C VAL A 90 -12.04 -8.39 -12.64
N CYS A 91 -12.50 -7.78 -11.54
CA CYS A 91 -11.65 -7.10 -10.59
C CYS A 91 -11.80 -7.71 -9.20
N ALA A 92 -10.69 -8.03 -8.56
CA ALA A 92 -10.67 -8.37 -7.14
C ALA A 92 -10.60 -7.09 -6.30
N LEU A 93 -11.70 -6.75 -5.63
CA LEU A 93 -11.76 -5.65 -4.68
C LEU A 93 -11.28 -6.14 -3.31
N SER A 94 -10.26 -5.48 -2.77
CA SER A 94 -9.81 -5.70 -1.39
C SER A 94 -10.35 -4.65 -0.41
N GLY A 95 -11.01 -3.60 -0.91
CA GLY A 95 -11.44 -2.45 -0.11
C GLY A 95 -10.31 -1.47 0.22
N GLY A 96 -9.09 -1.73 -0.29
CA GLY A 96 -7.98 -0.78 -0.29
C GLY A 96 -8.16 0.32 -1.34
N VAL A 97 -7.43 1.43 -1.14
CA VAL A 97 -7.48 2.60 -2.04
C VAL A 97 -7.16 2.20 -3.48
N ASP A 98 -6.08 1.43 -3.68
CA ASP A 98 -5.57 1.11 -5.01
C ASP A 98 -6.55 0.25 -5.81
N SER A 99 -7.08 -0.82 -5.20
CA SER A 99 -8.11 -1.66 -5.83
C SER A 99 -9.40 -0.89 -6.17
N THR A 100 -9.78 0.08 -5.32
CA THR A 100 -10.99 0.88 -5.52
C THR A 100 -10.81 1.87 -6.67
N VAL A 101 -9.65 2.54 -6.73
CA VAL A 101 -9.32 3.47 -7.82
C VAL A 101 -9.19 2.72 -9.14
N ALA A 102 -8.54 1.55 -9.16
CA ALA A 102 -8.44 0.70 -10.34
C ALA A 102 -9.82 0.24 -10.84
N ALA A 103 -10.69 -0.22 -9.94
CA ALA A 103 -12.04 -0.63 -10.32
C ALA A 103 -12.87 0.55 -10.85
N THR A 104 -12.77 1.72 -10.23
CA THR A 104 -13.51 2.92 -10.66
C THR A 104 -13.03 3.40 -12.04
N LEU A 105 -11.72 3.34 -12.28
CA LEU A 105 -11.10 3.67 -13.56
C LEU A 105 -11.62 2.75 -14.68
N VAL A 106 -11.57 1.44 -14.45
CA VAL A 106 -12.03 0.45 -15.43
C VAL A 106 -13.54 0.56 -15.63
N HIS A 107 -14.33 0.77 -14.58
CA HIS A 107 -15.77 0.98 -14.71
C HIS A 107 -16.09 2.20 -15.59
N LYS A 108 -15.32 3.29 -15.46
CA LYS A 108 -15.46 4.47 -16.33
C LYS A 108 -15.11 4.16 -17.80
N ALA A 109 -14.19 3.22 -18.04
CA ALA A 109 -13.76 2.85 -19.38
C ALA A 109 -14.71 1.87 -20.10
N ILE A 110 -15.21 0.84 -19.40
CA ILE A 110 -15.98 -0.28 -19.98
C ILE A 110 -17.40 -0.46 -19.44
N GLY A 111 -17.81 0.32 -18.44
CA GLY A 111 -19.15 0.30 -17.85
C GLY A 111 -19.49 -0.99 -17.11
N ASP A 112 -20.67 -1.54 -17.39
CA ASP A 112 -21.26 -2.72 -16.74
C ASP A 112 -20.55 -4.05 -17.10
N ARG A 113 -19.56 -3.99 -17.99
CA ARG A 113 -18.74 -5.17 -18.35
C ARG A 113 -17.68 -5.51 -17.30
N LEU A 114 -17.48 -4.62 -16.32
CA LEU A 114 -16.64 -4.86 -15.16
C LEU A 114 -17.41 -5.62 -14.08
N HIS A 115 -16.90 -6.79 -13.70
CA HIS A 115 -17.42 -7.59 -12.60
C HIS A 115 -16.46 -7.53 -11.41
N CYS A 116 -16.90 -6.88 -10.34
CA CYS A 116 -16.11 -6.76 -9.13
C CYS A 116 -16.44 -7.88 -8.13
N VAL A 117 -15.41 -8.49 -7.55
CA VAL A 117 -15.52 -9.46 -6.47
C VAL A 117 -14.92 -8.87 -5.22
N PHE A 118 -15.71 -8.77 -4.17
CA PHE A 118 -15.18 -8.52 -2.84
C PHE A 118 -15.28 -9.83 -2.05
N VAL A 119 -14.13 -10.42 -1.76
CA VAL A 119 -14.04 -11.59 -0.86
C VAL A 119 -13.96 -11.03 0.55
N ASP A 120 -15.01 -11.27 1.30
CA ASP A 120 -15.07 -10.79 2.67
C ASP A 120 -14.65 -11.88 3.63
N ASN A 121 -13.87 -11.45 4.60
CA ASN A 121 -13.40 -12.29 5.69
C ASN A 121 -14.35 -12.16 6.90
N GLY A 122 -15.46 -11.41 6.80
CA GLY A 122 -16.72 -11.67 7.51
C GLY A 122 -17.61 -10.50 8.01
N LEU A 123 -17.82 -9.36 7.30
CA LEU A 123 -18.66 -8.23 7.80
C LEU A 123 -19.50 -7.36 6.79
N LEU A 124 -19.74 -7.72 5.53
CA LEU A 124 -20.46 -6.88 4.54
C LEU A 124 -21.47 -7.64 3.64
N SER A 125 -22.54 -6.97 3.21
CA SER A 125 -23.77 -7.61 2.69
C SER A 125 -23.81 -7.98 1.18
N THR A 126 -22.80 -7.62 0.38
CA THR A 126 -22.69 -7.96 -1.07
C THR A 126 -21.38 -8.68 -1.41
N CYS A 127 -20.87 -9.45 -0.46
CA CYS A 127 -19.60 -10.17 -0.57
C CYS A 127 -19.80 -11.67 -0.82
N VAL A 128 -18.74 -12.32 -1.28
CA VAL A 128 -18.59 -13.77 -1.05
C VAL A 128 -18.07 -13.92 0.38
N ASP A 129 -18.95 -14.33 1.31
CA ASP A 129 -18.54 -14.67 2.67
C ASP A 129 -17.79 -16.00 2.64
N ALA A 130 -16.47 -15.92 2.76
CA ALA A 130 -15.58 -17.07 2.86
C ALA A 130 -15.01 -17.20 4.29
N SER A 131 -15.52 -16.45 5.26
CA SER A 131 -14.92 -16.31 6.59
C SER A 131 -14.70 -17.66 7.28
N GLU A 132 -15.67 -18.56 7.26
CA GLU A 132 -15.55 -19.90 7.86
C GLU A 132 -14.52 -20.77 7.14
N GLN A 133 -14.45 -20.67 5.82
CA GLN A 133 -13.49 -21.40 5.00
C GLN A 133 -12.06 -20.97 5.35
N PHE A 134 -11.78 -19.66 5.42
CA PHE A 134 -10.48 -19.14 5.84
C PHE A 134 -10.15 -19.51 7.30
N LEU A 135 -11.09 -19.35 8.24
CA LEU A 135 -10.87 -19.67 9.66
C LEU A 135 -10.61 -21.17 9.88
N SER A 136 -11.30 -22.05 9.17
CA SER A 136 -11.10 -23.50 9.28
C SER A 136 -9.70 -23.93 8.85
N LYS A 137 -9.14 -23.28 7.82
CA LYS A 137 -7.80 -23.57 7.27
C LYS A 137 -6.67 -22.92 8.06
N LEU A 138 -6.95 -21.81 8.74
CA LEU A 138 -6.00 -21.11 9.61
C LEU A 138 -5.91 -21.71 11.01
N LYS A 139 -6.85 -22.57 11.40
CA LYS A 139 -6.90 -23.18 12.73
C LYS A 139 -5.63 -23.97 13.04
N GLY A 140 -4.94 -23.58 14.10
CA GLY A 140 -3.71 -24.24 14.56
C GLY A 140 -2.46 -23.93 13.73
N VAL A 141 -2.51 -22.94 12.83
CA VAL A 141 -1.33 -22.48 12.09
C VAL A 141 -0.70 -21.31 12.86
N GLU A 142 0.53 -21.50 13.32
CA GLU A 142 1.25 -20.46 14.08
C GLU A 142 2.20 -19.64 13.20
N ASP A 143 2.82 -20.27 12.20
CA ASP A 143 3.84 -19.65 11.35
C ASP A 143 3.25 -18.56 10.42
N PRO A 144 3.75 -17.31 10.48
CA PRO A 144 3.20 -16.20 9.70
C PRO A 144 3.30 -16.39 8.18
N GLU A 145 4.39 -16.99 7.69
CA GLU A 145 4.60 -17.23 6.26
C GLU A 145 3.66 -18.31 5.73
N GLN A 146 3.43 -19.37 6.51
CA GLN A 146 2.41 -20.38 6.21
C GLN A 146 1.01 -19.78 6.18
N LYS A 147 0.65 -18.93 7.15
CA LYS A 147 -0.64 -18.20 7.13
C LYS A 147 -0.81 -17.39 5.85
N ARG A 148 0.21 -16.63 5.45
CA ARG A 148 0.20 -15.84 4.20
C ARG A 148 -0.04 -16.72 2.97
N LYS A 149 0.64 -17.87 2.88
CA LYS A 149 0.48 -18.82 1.76
C LYS A 149 -0.90 -19.47 1.74
N ILE A 150 -1.44 -19.84 2.89
CA ILE A 150 -2.78 -20.43 3.01
C ILE A 150 -3.84 -19.42 2.56
N ILE A 151 -3.78 -18.19 3.07
CA ILE A 151 -4.71 -17.11 2.69
C ILE A 151 -4.62 -16.83 1.20
N GLY A 152 -3.41 -16.73 0.64
CA GLY A 152 -3.23 -16.50 -0.79
C GLY A 152 -3.83 -17.62 -1.65
N ARG A 153 -3.61 -18.88 -1.27
CA ARG A 153 -4.17 -20.05 -1.98
C ARG A 153 -5.70 -20.05 -1.92
N GLU A 154 -6.27 -19.81 -0.74
CA GLU A 154 -7.72 -19.84 -0.57
C GLU A 154 -8.40 -18.69 -1.31
N PHE A 155 -7.77 -17.52 -1.34
CA PHE A 155 -8.23 -16.39 -2.12
C PHE A 155 -8.28 -16.71 -3.63
N ILE A 156 -7.24 -17.38 -4.16
CA ILE A 156 -7.22 -17.83 -5.55
C ILE A 156 -8.37 -18.82 -5.81
N ALA A 157 -8.59 -19.78 -4.91
CA ALA A 157 -9.66 -20.78 -5.06
C ALA A 157 -11.05 -20.14 -5.10
N VAL A 158 -11.35 -19.21 -4.18
CA VAL A 158 -12.62 -18.46 -4.17
C VAL A 158 -12.79 -17.63 -5.45
N PHE A 159 -11.69 -17.06 -5.96
CA PHE A 159 -11.70 -16.28 -7.18
C PHE A 159 -11.92 -17.13 -8.43
N ASP A 160 -11.30 -18.31 -8.51
CA ASP A 160 -11.52 -19.28 -9.59
C ASP A 160 -12.98 -19.78 -9.59
N ASP A 161 -13.55 -20.08 -8.42
CA ASP A 161 -14.97 -20.46 -8.26
C ASP A 161 -15.90 -19.34 -8.76
N PHE A 162 -15.56 -18.09 -8.47
CA PHE A 162 -16.31 -16.94 -8.99
C PHE A 162 -16.19 -16.82 -10.51
N GLY A 163 -14.99 -17.03 -11.06
CA GLY A 163 -14.76 -17.08 -12.50
C GLY A 163 -15.65 -18.11 -13.21
N HIS A 164 -15.79 -19.31 -12.63
CA HIS A 164 -16.68 -20.34 -13.16
C HIS A 164 -18.17 -19.97 -13.06
N LYS A 165 -18.60 -19.34 -11.96
CA LYS A 165 -19.99 -18.85 -11.83
C LYS A 165 -20.31 -17.76 -12.85
N LEU A 166 -19.36 -16.86 -13.13
CA LEU A 166 -19.51 -15.85 -14.17
C LEU A 166 -19.57 -16.47 -15.57
N GLU A 167 -18.72 -17.45 -15.85
CA GLU A 167 -18.73 -18.18 -17.12
C GLU A 167 -20.10 -18.84 -17.37
N GLN A 168 -20.73 -19.42 -16.35
CA GLN A 168 -22.09 -19.96 -16.45
C GLN A 168 -23.16 -18.89 -16.71
N LYS A 169 -23.00 -17.67 -16.16
CA LYS A 169 -23.96 -16.58 -16.30
C LYS A 169 -23.85 -15.83 -17.62
N ILE A 170 -22.63 -15.64 -18.10
CA ILE A 170 -22.29 -14.81 -19.27
C ILE A 170 -22.07 -15.68 -20.51
N GLY A 171 -21.81 -16.98 -20.33
CA GLY A 171 -21.48 -17.92 -21.41
C GLY A 171 -20.05 -17.79 -21.93
N LYS A 172 -19.25 -16.88 -21.38
CA LYS A 172 -17.84 -16.64 -21.75
C LYS A 172 -17.01 -16.40 -20.51
N ARG A 173 -15.84 -17.06 -20.43
CA ARG A 173 -14.88 -16.84 -19.35
C ARG A 173 -14.21 -15.48 -19.52
N PRO A 174 -14.11 -14.65 -18.47
CA PRO A 174 -13.37 -13.39 -18.51
C PRO A 174 -11.88 -13.64 -18.80
N GLU A 175 -11.31 -12.91 -19.75
CA GLU A 175 -9.91 -13.04 -20.15
C GLU A 175 -8.97 -12.12 -19.36
N PHE A 176 -9.54 -11.06 -18.77
CA PHE A 176 -8.81 -10.02 -18.08
C PHE A 176 -9.11 -9.95 -16.58
N LEU A 177 -8.04 -9.81 -15.80
CA LEU A 177 -8.06 -9.59 -14.37
C LEU A 177 -7.49 -8.20 -14.06
N VAL A 178 -8.27 -7.34 -13.42
CA VAL A 178 -7.78 -6.03 -12.94
C VAL A 178 -7.16 -6.21 -11.57
N GLN A 179 -5.91 -5.77 -11.44
CA GLN A 179 -5.21 -5.71 -10.17
C GLN A 179 -4.78 -4.27 -9.89
N GLY A 180 -5.07 -3.78 -8.68
CA GLY A 180 -4.60 -2.48 -8.18
C GLY A 180 -3.14 -2.52 -7.71
N THR A 181 -2.27 -3.25 -8.42
CA THR A 181 -0.87 -3.44 -8.07
C THR A 181 -0.09 -2.15 -8.35
N LEU A 182 0.69 -1.68 -7.38
CA LEU A 182 1.55 -0.50 -7.50
C LEU A 182 3.00 -0.90 -7.83
N TYR A 183 3.82 0.06 -8.27
CA TYR A 183 5.26 -0.15 -8.51
C TYR A 183 6.00 -0.89 -7.36
N PRO A 184 5.81 -0.52 -6.08
CA PRO A 184 6.50 -1.17 -4.98
C PRO A 184 6.13 -2.66 -4.86
N ASP A 185 4.88 -3.02 -5.15
CA ASP A 185 4.40 -4.40 -5.08
C ASP A 185 5.04 -5.25 -6.20
N VAL A 186 5.28 -4.66 -7.38
CA VAL A 186 6.00 -5.31 -8.48
C VAL A 186 7.44 -5.61 -8.07
N ILE A 187 8.13 -4.66 -7.43
CA ILE A 187 9.50 -4.86 -6.93
C ILE A 187 9.55 -5.99 -5.88
N GLU A 188 8.61 -6.04 -4.95
CA GLU A 188 8.53 -7.12 -3.95
C GLU A 188 8.22 -8.49 -4.55
N SER A 189 7.44 -8.52 -5.63
CA SER A 189 7.07 -9.76 -6.33
C SER A 189 8.14 -10.27 -7.30
N CYS A 190 9.04 -9.39 -7.75
CA CYS A 190 10.18 -9.75 -8.56
C CYS A 190 11.17 -10.54 -7.71
N PRO A 191 11.36 -11.84 -7.96
CA PRO A 191 12.30 -12.60 -7.19
C PRO A 191 13.71 -12.09 -7.57
N PRO A 192 14.69 -12.11 -6.64
CA PRO A 192 16.00 -11.52 -6.87
C PRO A 192 16.61 -12.05 -8.19
N PRO A 193 17.32 -11.19 -8.94
CA PRO A 193 17.82 -11.55 -10.27
C PRO A 193 18.59 -12.87 -10.21
N GLY A 194 18.11 -13.88 -10.96
CA GLY A 194 18.70 -15.23 -11.02
C GLY A 194 17.80 -16.38 -10.50
N SER A 195 16.60 -16.11 -10.00
CA SER A 195 15.75 -17.10 -9.32
C SER A 195 14.71 -17.83 -10.20
N GLY A 196 14.58 -17.48 -11.48
CA GLY A 196 13.92 -18.29 -12.52
C GLY A 196 12.45 -18.69 -12.30
N ARG A 197 11.74 -18.12 -11.33
CA ARG A 197 10.34 -18.47 -11.04
C ARG A 197 9.39 -17.54 -11.81
N THR A 198 8.82 -18.05 -12.89
CA THR A 198 7.69 -17.44 -13.58
C THR A 198 6.40 -17.80 -12.85
N HIS A 199 5.70 -16.80 -12.29
CA HIS A 199 4.37 -17.00 -11.75
C HIS A 199 3.37 -17.20 -12.91
N SER A 200 3.11 -18.47 -13.23
CA SER A 200 2.07 -18.91 -14.17
C SER A 200 0.69 -18.37 -13.76
N HIS A 201 0.29 -17.22 -14.31
CA HIS A 201 -1.10 -16.75 -14.25
C HIS A 201 -1.75 -17.02 -15.61
N THR A 202 -2.81 -17.82 -15.60
CA THR A 202 -3.57 -18.24 -16.80
C THR A 202 -4.46 -17.12 -17.34
N ILE A 203 -4.57 -15.99 -16.64
CA ILE A 203 -5.44 -14.84 -16.95
C ILE A 203 -4.56 -13.61 -17.20
N LYS A 204 -4.87 -12.80 -18.20
CA LYS A 204 -4.13 -11.57 -18.51
C LYS A 204 -4.40 -10.54 -17.41
N ALA A 205 -3.37 -10.18 -16.64
CA ALA A 205 -3.48 -9.15 -15.62
C ALA A 205 -3.36 -7.75 -16.24
N ILE A 206 -4.31 -6.88 -15.93
CA ILE A 206 -4.29 -5.44 -16.24
C ILE A 206 -3.81 -4.71 -14.98
N THR A 207 -2.57 -4.21 -15.01
CA THR A 207 -1.92 -3.51 -13.90
C THR A 207 -1.65 -2.04 -14.26
N MET A 208 -2.69 -1.20 -14.23
CA MET A 208 -2.59 0.21 -14.67
C MET A 208 -1.97 1.16 -13.65
N LEU A 209 -1.90 0.74 -12.38
CA LEU A 209 -1.37 1.60 -11.31
C LEU A 209 0.13 1.43 -11.07
N VAL A 210 0.82 0.65 -11.91
CA VAL A 210 2.25 0.32 -11.73
C VAL A 210 3.12 1.55 -11.89
N ASP A 211 2.81 2.46 -12.81
CA ASP A 211 3.64 3.66 -13.02
C ASP A 211 3.32 4.80 -12.04
N PHE A 212 2.32 4.61 -11.17
CA PHE A 212 1.83 5.66 -10.27
C PHE A 212 2.37 5.50 -8.85
N LYS A 213 2.69 6.64 -8.24
CA LYS A 213 2.97 6.71 -6.80
C LYS A 213 1.66 6.79 -6.00
N ARG A 214 1.69 6.38 -4.73
CA ARG A 214 0.50 6.36 -3.85
C ARG A 214 -0.23 7.70 -3.75
N TYR A 215 0.48 8.82 -3.77
CA TYR A 215 -0.15 10.15 -3.76
C TYR A 215 -0.85 10.47 -5.09
N GLU A 216 -0.36 9.95 -6.21
CA GLU A 216 -0.94 10.13 -7.56
C GLU A 216 -2.21 9.31 -7.69
N VAL A 217 -2.20 8.07 -7.16
CA VAL A 217 -3.40 7.22 -7.08
C VAL A 217 -4.51 7.90 -6.27
N ARG A 218 -4.16 8.57 -5.16
CA ARG A 218 -5.15 9.35 -4.37
C ARG A 218 -5.68 10.55 -5.15
N LYS A 219 -4.83 11.27 -5.90
CA LYS A 219 -5.27 12.36 -6.78
C LYS A 219 -6.19 11.86 -7.89
N LEU A 220 -5.85 10.75 -8.54
CA LEU A 220 -6.71 10.10 -9.54
C LEU A 220 -8.05 9.70 -8.96
N GLY A 221 -8.06 9.11 -7.76
CA GLY A 221 -9.29 8.76 -7.06
C GLY A 221 -10.17 9.98 -6.78
N SER A 222 -9.56 11.12 -6.44
CA SER A 222 -10.28 12.39 -6.23
C SER A 222 -10.91 12.90 -7.53
N ILE A 223 -10.20 12.83 -8.65
CA ILE A 223 -10.72 13.16 -10.00
C ILE A 223 -11.86 12.20 -10.41
N LEU A 224 -11.78 10.94 -9.99
CA LEU A 224 -12.79 9.91 -10.23
C LEU A 224 -13.99 9.97 -9.26
N ASN A 225 -14.08 11.00 -8.41
CA ASN A 225 -15.14 11.18 -7.41
C ASN A 225 -15.23 10.05 -6.37
N VAL A 226 -14.13 9.35 -6.09
CA VAL A 226 -14.07 8.41 -4.97
C VAL A 226 -14.13 9.21 -3.66
N PRO A 227 -14.97 8.82 -2.67
CA PRO A 227 -15.10 9.56 -1.43
C PRO A 227 -13.77 9.77 -0.70
N ASP A 228 -13.53 10.99 -0.22
CA ASP A 228 -12.32 11.34 0.54
C ASP A 228 -12.08 10.45 1.76
N SER A 229 -13.16 9.98 2.39
CA SER A 229 -13.10 9.05 3.52
C SER A 229 -12.47 7.70 3.15
N PHE A 230 -12.57 7.28 1.88
CA PHE A 230 -11.88 6.12 1.34
C PHE A 230 -10.45 6.49 0.91
N LEU A 231 -10.27 7.62 0.22
CA LEU A 231 -8.95 8.03 -0.27
C LEU A 231 -7.96 8.34 0.85
N LYS A 232 -8.42 8.71 2.04
CA LYS A 232 -7.59 8.94 3.23
C LYS A 232 -7.35 7.67 4.05
N ARG A 233 -7.96 6.53 3.69
CA ARG A 233 -7.72 5.28 4.40
C ARG A 233 -6.25 4.88 4.33
N HIS A 234 -5.86 4.19 5.37
CA HIS A 234 -4.53 3.66 5.49
C HIS A 234 -4.41 2.31 4.78
N PRO A 235 -3.21 1.96 4.30
CA PRO A 235 -2.97 0.69 3.63
C PRO A 235 -3.35 -0.47 4.57
N PHE A 236 -3.98 -1.50 4.02
CA PHE A 236 -4.32 -2.70 4.76
C PHE A 236 -3.59 -3.89 4.14
N PRO A 237 -2.91 -4.74 4.94
CA PRO A 237 -2.21 -5.89 4.40
C PRO A 237 -3.20 -6.89 3.81
N GLY A 238 -2.84 -7.56 2.71
CA GLY A 238 -3.66 -8.60 2.08
C GLY A 238 -4.11 -9.72 3.05
N PRO A 239 -3.21 -10.29 3.87
CA PRO A 239 -3.57 -11.24 4.93
C PRO A 239 -4.39 -10.66 6.10
N GLY A 240 -4.64 -9.35 6.07
CA GLY A 240 -5.40 -8.61 7.08
C GLY A 240 -4.90 -8.82 8.51
N LEU A 241 -5.83 -9.16 9.40
CA LEU A 241 -5.54 -9.36 10.83
C LEU A 241 -4.83 -10.68 11.13
N ALA A 242 -4.80 -11.64 10.21
CA ALA A 242 -4.23 -12.97 10.47
C ALA A 242 -2.72 -12.93 10.76
N VAL A 243 -2.02 -11.98 10.15
CA VAL A 243 -0.59 -11.71 10.42
C VAL A 243 -0.37 -10.78 11.62
N ARG A 244 -1.44 -10.15 12.14
CA ARG A 244 -1.42 -9.29 13.34
C ARG A 244 -1.84 -10.04 14.61
N VAL A 245 -2.30 -11.28 14.48
CA VAL A 245 -2.55 -12.20 15.60
C VAL A 245 -1.40 -13.19 15.63
N LEU A 246 -0.60 -13.13 16.70
CA LEU A 246 0.40 -14.17 16.97
C LEU A 246 -0.33 -15.41 17.48
N GLY A 247 -0.05 -16.57 16.89
CA GLY A 247 -0.76 -17.83 17.19
C GLY A 247 -2.09 -17.99 16.44
N ASP A 248 -3.02 -18.75 17.01
CA ASP A 248 -4.27 -19.14 16.34
C ASP A 248 -5.20 -17.94 16.06
N VAL A 249 -5.86 -17.93 14.89
CA VAL A 249 -6.64 -16.78 14.40
C VAL A 249 -8.13 -17.00 14.65
N THR A 250 -8.73 -16.23 15.56
CA THR A 250 -10.18 -16.15 15.76
C THR A 250 -10.78 -14.87 15.16
N ARG A 251 -12.12 -14.71 15.13
CA ARG A 251 -12.79 -13.53 14.53
C ARG A 251 -12.39 -12.22 15.25
N PHE A 252 -11.90 -11.22 14.51
CA PHE A 252 -11.54 -9.89 15.03
C PHE A 252 -11.94 -8.74 14.09
N GLY A 253 -12.08 -7.53 14.65
CA GLY A 253 -12.49 -6.29 13.94
C GLY A 253 -11.33 -5.37 13.51
N HIS A 254 -11.63 -4.41 12.63
CA HIS A 254 -10.69 -3.73 11.71
C HIS A 254 -10.22 -2.31 12.13
N SER A 255 -8.92 -1.98 11.92
CA SER A 255 -8.37 -0.62 11.67
C SER A 255 -6.87 -0.63 11.23
N SER A 256 -6.39 0.40 10.50
CA SER A 256 -5.33 0.22 9.47
C SER A 256 -4.03 1.06 9.56
N SER A 257 -3.77 1.87 10.58
CA SER A 257 -2.45 2.57 10.71
C SER A 257 -1.96 2.65 12.14
N ALA A 258 -2.89 2.90 13.06
CA ALA A 258 -2.83 2.33 14.38
C ALA A 258 -3.56 0.98 14.34
N PHE A 259 -2.88 -0.08 14.75
CA PHE A 259 -3.47 -1.39 14.88
C PHE A 259 -3.11 -2.02 16.21
N ALA A 260 -4.01 -2.86 16.70
CA ALA A 260 -3.79 -3.70 17.86
C ALA A 260 -3.25 -5.06 17.38
N VAL A 261 -2.14 -5.48 17.96
CA VAL A 261 -1.57 -6.82 17.80
C VAL A 261 -1.94 -7.62 19.05
N PHE A 262 -2.57 -8.77 18.86
CA PHE A 262 -2.90 -9.66 19.95
C PHE A 262 -1.67 -10.49 20.33
N LEU A 263 -1.29 -10.45 21.60
CA LEU A 263 -0.23 -11.29 22.15
C LEU A 263 -0.85 -12.45 22.94
N PRO A 264 -0.59 -13.71 22.57
CA PRO A 264 -1.08 -14.88 23.29
C PRO A 264 -0.28 -15.13 24.58
N VAL A 265 -0.03 -14.07 25.37
CA VAL A 265 0.65 -14.13 26.66
C VAL A 265 -0.32 -13.80 27.78
N GLN A 266 -0.35 -14.66 28.80
CA GLN A 266 -1.22 -14.47 29.96
C GLN A 266 -0.59 -13.46 30.92
N THR A 267 -1.35 -12.43 31.27
CA THR A 267 -0.93 -11.39 32.21
C THR A 267 -1.92 -11.26 33.35
N VAL A 268 -1.40 -10.97 34.54
CA VAL A 268 -2.22 -10.72 35.72
C VAL A 268 -2.77 -9.30 35.64
N GLY A 269 -4.07 -9.18 35.84
CA GLY A 269 -4.79 -7.91 35.94
C GLY A 269 -5.84 -7.95 37.04
N VAL A 270 -6.48 -6.80 37.25
CA VAL A 270 -7.61 -6.65 38.15
C VAL A 270 -8.75 -6.09 37.32
N GLN A 271 -9.83 -6.86 37.18
CA GLN A 271 -11.09 -6.40 36.59
C GLN A 271 -12.18 -6.53 37.66
N GLY A 272 -12.65 -5.39 38.18
CA GLY A 272 -13.48 -5.36 39.39
C GLY A 272 -12.68 -5.76 40.63
N ASP A 273 -13.22 -6.68 41.44
CA ASP A 273 -12.58 -7.14 42.70
C ASP A 273 -11.87 -8.50 42.57
N GLN A 274 -11.71 -9.04 41.36
CA GLN A 274 -11.08 -10.33 41.13
C GLN A 274 -9.76 -10.22 40.36
N ARG A 275 -8.80 -11.08 40.72
CA ARG A 275 -7.58 -11.29 39.94
C ARG A 275 -7.93 -12.08 38.69
N THR A 276 -7.63 -11.53 37.53
CA THR A 276 -7.83 -12.18 36.24
C THR A 276 -6.48 -12.53 35.62
N HIS A 277 -6.42 -13.68 34.95
CA HIS A 277 -5.34 -14.03 34.03
C HIS A 277 -5.91 -13.91 32.62
N SER A 278 -5.45 -12.93 31.87
CA SER A 278 -5.97 -12.64 30.54
C SER A 278 -4.90 -12.06 29.62
N ASN A 279 -5.21 -11.95 28.34
CA ASN A 279 -4.23 -11.67 27.30
C ASN A 279 -3.73 -10.22 27.34
N ALA A 280 -2.63 -9.99 26.64
CA ALA A 280 -2.10 -8.66 26.39
C ALA A 280 -2.31 -8.24 24.93
N VAL A 281 -2.41 -6.94 24.71
CA VAL A 281 -2.49 -6.34 23.37
C VAL A 281 -1.42 -5.28 23.22
N VAL A 282 -0.81 -5.21 22.04
CA VAL A 282 0.17 -4.18 21.67
C VAL A 282 -0.46 -3.22 20.69
N LEU A 283 -0.43 -1.94 21.00
CA LEU A 283 -0.76 -0.86 20.07
C LEU A 283 0.47 -0.55 19.24
N ARG A 284 0.37 -0.75 17.92
CA ARG A 284 1.39 -0.36 16.95
C ARG A 284 0.84 0.76 16.10
N ALA A 285 1.55 1.86 16.04
CA ALA A 285 1.27 2.95 15.12
C ALA A 285 2.57 3.43 14.51
N ILE A 286 2.55 3.68 13.22
CA ILE A 286 3.73 4.07 12.44
C ILE A 286 3.45 5.29 11.58
N THR A 287 4.48 6.09 11.40
CA THR A 287 4.59 7.14 10.38
C THR A 287 5.63 6.72 9.37
N SER A 288 5.24 6.67 8.11
CA SER A 288 6.14 6.32 7.00
C SER A 288 5.96 7.33 5.89
N GLU A 289 7.06 7.85 5.37
CA GLU A 289 7.07 8.82 4.28
C GLU A 289 7.10 8.15 2.90
N ASP A 290 7.77 7.00 2.79
CA ASP A 290 8.06 6.32 1.52
C ASP A 290 7.60 4.85 1.45
N GLY A 291 7.06 4.29 2.54
CA GLY A 291 6.64 2.89 2.62
C GLY A 291 7.78 1.88 2.79
N MET A 292 9.04 2.33 2.83
CA MET A 292 10.24 1.50 3.06
C MET A 292 10.88 1.79 4.42
N THR A 293 10.78 3.02 4.90
CA THR A 293 11.22 3.47 6.23
C THR A 293 10.00 3.90 7.03
N ALA A 294 9.94 3.49 8.29
CA ALA A 294 8.84 3.82 9.19
C ALA A 294 9.40 4.13 10.57
N ASP A 295 8.94 5.23 11.16
CA ASP A 295 9.15 5.51 12.57
C ASP A 295 7.86 5.21 13.34
N TRP A 296 8.00 4.85 14.62
CA TRP A 296 6.84 4.69 15.49
C TRP A 296 6.17 6.04 15.76
N TYR A 297 4.85 6.05 15.86
CA TYR A 297 4.09 7.27 16.11
C TYR A 297 4.02 7.61 17.60
N TYR A 298 4.37 8.85 17.94
CA TYR A 298 4.25 9.34 19.31
C TYR A 298 2.81 9.75 19.62
N PHE A 299 2.15 8.96 20.47
CA PHE A 299 0.87 9.34 21.06
C PHE A 299 1.07 10.22 22.29
N GLY A 300 0.24 11.25 22.44
CA GLY A 300 0.19 12.02 23.68
C GLY A 300 -0.17 11.13 24.87
N HIS A 301 0.50 11.34 26.01
CA HIS A 301 0.33 10.51 27.21
C HIS A 301 -1.14 10.45 27.68
N GLU A 302 -1.87 11.56 27.63
CA GLU A 302 -3.30 11.61 28.01
C GLU A 302 -4.17 10.72 27.12
N PHE A 303 -3.90 10.72 25.81
CA PHE A 303 -4.60 9.87 24.85
C PHE A 303 -4.34 8.39 25.13
N LEU A 304 -3.09 8.00 25.42
CA LEU A 304 -2.75 6.63 25.76
C LEU A 304 -3.47 6.15 27.02
N VAL A 305 -3.50 6.99 28.07
CA VAL A 305 -4.22 6.65 29.31
C VAL A 305 -5.71 6.41 29.05
N ASP A 306 -6.35 7.27 28.27
CA ASP A 306 -7.77 7.11 27.89
C ASP A 306 -8.02 5.82 27.10
N VAL A 307 -7.19 5.54 26.08
CA VAL A 307 -7.30 4.33 25.26
C VAL A 307 -7.07 3.05 26.07
N VAL A 308 -6.03 3.01 26.91
CA VAL A 308 -5.73 1.86 27.77
C VAL A 308 -6.88 1.58 28.73
N ASN A 309 -7.41 2.63 29.37
CA ASN A 309 -8.55 2.50 30.27
C ASN A 309 -9.79 1.97 29.53
N LYS A 310 -10.08 2.48 28.34
CA LYS A 310 -11.20 2.00 27.52
C LYS A 310 -11.03 0.54 27.13
N ILE A 311 -9.83 0.11 26.74
CA ILE A 311 -9.57 -1.29 26.34
C ILE A 311 -9.70 -2.22 27.56
N CYS A 312 -8.99 -1.93 28.65
CA CYS A 312 -8.98 -2.80 29.83
C CYS A 312 -10.35 -2.90 30.53
N ASN A 313 -11.17 -1.85 30.46
CA ASN A 313 -12.49 -1.85 31.10
C ASN A 313 -13.61 -2.41 30.21
N ASN A 314 -13.56 -2.18 28.89
CA ASN A 314 -14.65 -2.58 27.99
C ASN A 314 -14.39 -3.91 27.27
N VAL A 315 -13.14 -4.31 27.10
CA VAL A 315 -12.79 -5.55 26.37
C VAL A 315 -12.48 -6.66 27.37
N ARG A 316 -13.43 -7.57 27.53
CA ARG A 316 -13.24 -8.78 28.36
C ARG A 316 -12.09 -9.61 27.78
N GLY A 317 -11.20 -10.09 28.65
CA GLY A 317 -10.07 -10.95 28.25
C GLY A 317 -8.80 -10.20 27.83
N ILE A 318 -8.73 -8.88 28.02
CA ILE A 318 -7.50 -8.08 27.90
C ILE A 318 -7.21 -7.42 29.25
N ASN A 319 -6.05 -7.74 29.82
CA ASN A 319 -5.61 -7.18 31.10
C ASN A 319 -4.52 -6.12 30.97
N ARG A 320 -3.77 -6.16 29.87
CA ARG A 320 -2.60 -5.32 29.68
C ARG A 320 -2.55 -4.81 28.26
N VAL A 321 -2.20 -3.54 28.13
CA VAL A 321 -1.97 -2.89 26.86
C VAL A 321 -0.55 -2.35 26.86
N CYS A 322 0.18 -2.61 25.77
CA CYS A 322 1.55 -2.14 25.54
C CYS A 322 1.56 -1.25 24.29
N GLN A 323 2.55 -0.38 24.16
CA GLN A 323 2.82 0.36 22.92
C GLN A 323 4.13 -0.14 22.33
N ASP A 324 4.14 -0.39 21.03
CA ASP A 324 5.36 -0.69 20.29
C ASP A 324 6.04 0.63 19.86
N ILE A 325 7.31 0.76 20.24
CA ILE A 325 8.17 1.94 20.04
C ILE A 325 9.41 1.63 19.18
N THR A 326 9.38 0.53 18.42
CA THR A 326 10.46 0.18 17.49
C THR A 326 10.34 1.00 16.20
N SER A 327 11.41 1.62 15.72
CA SER A 327 11.45 2.17 14.34
C SER A 327 11.75 1.06 13.35
#